data_AF-A0A7L2IWY8-F1
#
_entry.id   AF-A0A7L2IWY8-F1
#
_cell.length_a   1.000
_cell.length_b   1.000
_cell.length_c   1.000
_cell.angle_alpha   90.00
_cell.angle_beta   90.00
_cell.angle_gamma   90.00
#
_symmetry.space_group_name_H-M   'P 1'
#
loop_
_entity.id
_entity.type
_entity.pdbx_description
1 polymer ?
#
loop_
_entity_poly.entity_id
_entity_poly.type
_entity_poly.pdbx_seq_one_letter_code
_entity_poly.pdbx_strand_id
1 'polypeptide(L)'
;PLSLNNGSFPEQLKELEKKFQEDHYPDNEKRREIAAVVGVTPQRIMIWFQNRRAKWRKVEKWRMRNNSSSKCPTSSVLSMP
;
A
#
# COMPACT_ATOMS: atom_id res chain seq x y z
N PRO A 1 -22.55 -17.10 0.90
CA PRO A 1 -21.39 -16.17 0.98
C PRO A 1 -20.98 -15.72 -0.43
N LEU A 2 -21.30 -14.47 -0.81
CA LEU A 2 -21.20 -13.97 -2.18
C LEU A 2 -19.83 -14.28 -2.81
N SER A 3 -19.90 -15.14 -3.82
CA SER A 3 -18.83 -15.77 -4.57
C SER A 3 -18.53 -14.94 -5.83
N LEU A 4 -17.35 -15.19 -6.42
CA LEU A 4 -16.92 -14.76 -7.75
C LEU A 4 -16.92 -13.24 -8.03
N ASN A 5 -15.76 -12.61 -7.84
CA ASN A 5 -15.29 -11.60 -8.78
C ASN A 5 -13.77 -11.67 -8.88
N ASN A 6 -13.31 -12.65 -9.66
CA ASN A 6 -12.00 -12.66 -10.27
C ASN A 6 -12.01 -11.74 -11.52
N GLY A 7 -12.57 -10.54 -11.39
CA GLY A 7 -12.28 -9.47 -12.33
C GLY A 7 -10.78 -9.20 -12.22
N SER A 8 -10.08 -9.17 -13.35
CA SER A 8 -8.62 -9.11 -13.41
C SER A 8 -8.08 -8.14 -12.35
N PHE A 9 -7.40 -8.68 -11.32
CA PHE A 9 -6.74 -7.91 -10.25
C PHE A 9 -6.15 -6.55 -10.69
N PRO A 10 -5.47 -6.42 -11.86
CA PRO A 10 -4.98 -5.12 -12.34
C PRO A 10 -6.04 -4.03 -12.54
N GLU A 11 -7.27 -4.37 -12.92
CA GLU A 11 -8.33 -3.39 -13.16
C GLU A 11 -8.93 -2.89 -11.85
N GLN A 12 -9.15 -3.81 -10.91
CA GLN A 12 -9.53 -3.48 -9.53
C GLN A 12 -8.48 -2.58 -8.86
N LEU A 13 -7.19 -2.88 -9.09
CA LEU A 13 -6.07 -2.09 -8.58
C LEU A 13 -6.03 -0.68 -9.17
N LYS A 14 -6.34 -0.51 -10.47
CA LYS A 14 -6.40 0.82 -11.11
C LYS A 14 -7.49 1.70 -10.48
N GLU A 15 -8.67 1.14 -10.27
CA GLU A 15 -9.78 1.86 -9.63
C GLU A 15 -9.45 2.24 -8.18
N LEU A 16 -8.84 1.31 -7.43
CA LEU A 16 -8.32 1.53 -6.08
C LEU A 16 -7.25 2.62 -6.03
N GLU A 17 -6.32 2.64 -6.98
CA GLU A 17 -5.24 3.62 -7.10
C GLU A 17 -5.81 5.02 -7.40
N LYS A 18 -6.80 5.12 -8.29
CA LYS A 18 -7.52 6.37 -8.58
C LYS A 18 -8.20 6.92 -7.32
N LYS A 19 -8.92 6.06 -6.58
CA LYS A 19 -9.57 6.44 -5.31
C LYS A 19 -8.55 6.85 -4.24
N PHE A 20 -7.39 6.19 -4.20
CA PHE A 20 -6.31 6.52 -3.26
C PHE A 20 -5.71 7.90 -3.53
N GLN A 21 -5.65 8.34 -4.79
CA GLN A 21 -5.20 9.70 -5.14
C GLN A 21 -6.17 10.78 -4.67
N GLU A 22 -7.47 10.49 -4.66
CA GLU A 22 -8.50 11.41 -4.14
C GLU A 22 -8.50 11.44 -2.61
N ASP A 23 -8.47 10.28 -1.95
CA ASP A 23 -8.55 10.16 -0.49
C ASP A 23 -7.66 9.01 0.03
N HIS A 24 -6.62 9.36 0.77
CA HIS A 24 -5.66 8.42 1.34
C HIS A 24 -6.19 7.69 2.60
N TYR A 25 -7.28 8.19 3.19
CA TYR A 25 -7.87 7.74 4.44
C TYR A 25 -9.40 7.61 4.31
N PRO A 26 -9.90 6.68 3.47
CA PRO A 26 -11.33 6.49 3.31
C PRO A 26 -11.98 5.99 4.62
N ASP A 27 -13.06 6.65 5.00
CA ASP A 27 -13.89 6.29 6.15
C ASP A 27 -14.54 4.90 6.01
N ASN A 28 -15.24 4.40 7.04
CA ASN A 28 -15.95 3.13 7.00
C ASN A 28 -16.98 3.10 5.87
N GLU A 29 -17.73 4.19 5.68
CA GLU A 29 -18.76 4.30 4.65
C GLU A 29 -18.16 4.28 3.24
N LYS A 30 -17.17 5.15 2.97
CA LYS A 30 -16.41 5.16 1.71
C LYS A 30 -15.79 3.80 1.40
N ARG A 31 -15.28 3.07 2.40
CA ARG A 31 -14.76 1.70 2.19
C ARG A 31 -15.82 0.73 1.70
N ARG A 32 -17.08 0.86 2.14
CA ARG A 32 -18.19 0.02 1.68
C ARG A 32 -18.59 0.39 0.25
N GLU A 33 -18.61 1.67 -0.08
CA GLU A 33 -18.86 2.13 -1.45
C GLU A 33 -17.78 1.61 -2.41
N ILE A 34 -16.50 1.78 -2.08
CA ILE A 34 -15.38 1.30 -2.92
C ILE A 34 -15.44 -0.22 -3.05
N ALA A 35 -15.76 -0.92 -1.95
CA ALA A 35 -15.97 -2.37 -1.95
C ALA A 35 -17.08 -2.80 -2.93
N ALA A 36 -18.20 -2.07 -2.94
CA ALA A 36 -19.31 -2.33 -3.85
C ALA A 36 -18.93 -2.06 -5.31
N VAL A 37 -18.22 -0.96 -5.59
CA VAL A 37 -17.77 -0.59 -6.94
C VAL A 37 -16.73 -1.58 -7.49
N VAL A 38 -15.74 -1.94 -6.68
CA VAL A 38 -14.64 -2.84 -7.09
C VAL A 38 -15.06 -4.32 -7.04
N GLY A 39 -16.20 -4.61 -6.42
CA GLY A 39 -16.69 -5.99 -6.24
C GLY A 39 -15.86 -6.80 -5.25
N VAL A 40 -15.18 -6.14 -4.30
CA VAL A 40 -14.38 -6.79 -3.26
C VAL A 40 -14.91 -6.42 -1.89
N THR A 41 -14.72 -7.28 -0.91
CA THR A 41 -15.17 -6.99 0.47
C THR A 41 -14.41 -5.81 1.13
N PRO A 42 -15.04 -5.09 2.08
CA PRO A 42 -14.43 -3.92 2.76
C PRO A 42 -13.10 -4.20 3.47
N GLN A 43 -12.91 -5.42 3.98
CA GLN A 43 -11.66 -5.81 4.65
C GLN A 43 -10.49 -5.95 3.65
N ARG A 44 -10.75 -6.29 2.38
CA ARG A 44 -9.72 -6.29 1.33
C ARG A 44 -9.30 -4.87 0.96
N ILE A 45 -10.25 -3.93 0.88
CA ILE A 45 -9.97 -2.50 0.74
C ILE A 45 -9.10 -2.01 1.91
N MET A 46 -9.44 -2.38 3.14
CA MET A 46 -8.67 -2.00 4.33
C MET A 46 -7.19 -2.45 4.25
N ILE A 47 -6.96 -3.73 3.94
CA ILE A 47 -5.60 -4.29 3.81
C ILE A 47 -4.85 -3.61 2.66
N TRP A 48 -5.52 -3.39 1.53
CA TRP A 48 -4.93 -2.73 0.37
C TRP A 48 -4.49 -1.31 0.71
N PHE A 49 -5.36 -0.49 1.33
CA PHE A 49 -5.03 0.88 1.73
C PHE A 49 -3.91 0.93 2.79
N GLN A 50 -3.87 -0.04 3.71
CA GLN A 50 -2.75 -0.17 4.66
C GLN A 50 -1.42 -0.44 3.94
N ASN A 51 -1.40 -1.41 3.03
CA ASN A 51 -0.20 -1.78 2.28
C ASN A 51 0.24 -0.65 1.33
N ARG A 52 -0.73 0.05 0.72
CA ARG A 52 -0.49 1.22 -0.12
C ARG A 52 0.14 2.37 0.65
N ARG A 53 -0.38 2.71 1.83
CA ARG A 53 0.23 3.71 2.73
C ARG A 53 1.62 3.30 3.22
N ALA A 54 1.84 2.01 3.47
CA ALA A 54 3.17 1.52 3.83
C ALA A 54 4.17 1.77 2.68
N LYS A 55 3.78 1.48 1.43
CA LYS A 55 4.59 1.78 0.25
C LYS A 55 4.82 3.28 0.09
N TRP A 56 3.78 4.12 0.25
CA TRP A 56 3.91 5.59 0.18
C TRP A 56 4.93 6.14 1.20
N ARG A 57 4.82 5.75 2.48
CA ARG A 57 5.81 6.10 3.51
C ARG A 57 7.21 5.56 3.21
N LYS A 58 7.31 4.38 2.60
CA LYS A 58 8.60 3.80 2.22
C LYS A 58 9.23 4.58 1.06
N VAL A 59 8.45 5.00 0.06
CA VAL A 59 8.93 5.78 -1.09
C VAL A 59 9.60 7.08 -0.65
N GLU A 60 9.08 7.78 0.36
CA GLU A 60 9.73 8.94 0.99
C GLU A 60 11.14 8.57 1.52
N LYS A 61 11.24 7.45 2.26
CA LYS A 61 12.52 6.97 2.80
C LYS A 61 13.50 6.50 1.71
N TRP A 62 13.02 5.89 0.63
CA TRP A 62 13.87 5.48 -0.49
C TRP A 62 14.35 6.67 -1.33
N ARG A 63 13.51 7.70 -1.55
CA ARG A 63 13.94 8.95 -2.21
C ARG A 63 15.05 9.65 -1.42
N MET A 64 14.95 9.66 -0.10
CA MET A 64 16.00 10.18 0.79
C MET A 64 17.27 9.30 0.81
N ARG A 65 17.12 7.96 0.75
CA ARG A 65 18.25 7.02 0.75
C ARG A 65 19.03 6.98 -0.57
N ASN A 66 18.36 7.16 -1.72
CA ASN A 66 18.99 7.11 -3.04
C ASN A 66 19.77 8.37 -3.41
N ASN A 67 19.59 9.49 -2.71
CA ASN A 67 20.47 10.67 -2.81
C ASN A 67 21.71 10.56 -1.89
N SER A 68 21.90 9.41 -1.24
CA SER A 68 23.05 9.10 -0.39
C SER A 68 23.62 7.74 -0.80
N SER A 69 23.80 7.52 -2.10
CA SER A 69 24.65 6.45 -2.64
C SER A 69 26.12 6.75 -2.36
N SER A 70 26.52 6.66 -1.10
CA SER A 70 27.89 6.37 -0.68
C SER A 70 27.91 6.01 0.80
N LYS A 71 28.42 4.81 1.09
CA LYS A 71 28.79 4.24 2.40
C LYS A 71 27.71 3.37 3.05
N CYS A 72 27.68 2.13 2.55
CA CYS A 72 27.46 0.93 3.35
C CYS A 72 28.14 1.03 4.73
N PRO A 73 27.46 0.72 5.86
CA PRO A 73 28.15 0.37 7.07
C PRO A 73 28.64 -1.06 6.90
N THR A 74 29.92 -1.21 6.58
CA THR A 74 30.60 -2.50 6.62
C THR A 74 30.55 -3.00 8.06
N SER A 75 29.93 -4.17 8.25
CA SER A 75 30.34 -5.21 9.19
C SER A 75 31.38 -4.78 10.24
N SER A 76 30.94 -4.21 11.36
CA SER A 76 31.77 -4.14 12.57
C SER A 76 31.46 -5.34 13.45
N VAL A 77 31.99 -6.49 13.04
CA VAL A 77 32.45 -7.52 13.97
C VAL A 77 33.73 -7.00 14.61
N LEU A 78 33.65 -6.34 15.77
CA LEU A 78 34.73 -6.37 16.77
C LEU A 78 34.31 -5.71 18.09
N SER A 79 34.70 -6.38 19.18
CA SER A 79 34.82 -5.88 20.56
C SER A 79 33.54 -5.76 21.40
N MET A 80 33.26 -6.84 22.14
CA MET A 80 32.93 -6.71 23.56
C MET A 80 34.12 -7.22 24.38
N PRO A 81 34.60 -6.49 25.41
CA PRO A 81 35.35 -7.11 26.50
C PRO A 81 34.44 -8.00 27.36
#